data_AF-A0AA96LDS2-F1
#
_entry.id   AF-A0AA96LDS2-F1
#
_cell.length_a   1.000
_cell.length_b   1.000
_cell.length_c   1.000
_cell.angle_alpha   90.00
_cell.angle_beta   90.00
_cell.angle_gamma   90.00
#
_symmetry.space_group_name_H-M   'P 1'
#
loop_
_entity.id
_entity.type
_entity.pdbx_description
1 polymer ?
#
loop_
_entity_poly.entity_id
_entity_poly.type
_entity_poly.pdbx_seq_one_letter_code
_entity_poly.pdbx_strand_id
1 'polypeptide(L)'
;MALVIAASGLPTTTVQPLAQILILAALVYPIAGAIRGHMRGAGPITAQVGGLLIFAGIAAAAMMAGREAGILLLIIGYLGHAIWDVYHFIKRKVVWREYAEFCGVLDFIIAVLLAISLING
;
A
#
# COMPACT_ATOMS: atom_id res chain seq x y z
N MET A 1 3.98 -3.71 11.27
CA MET A 1 3.02 -3.23 12.28
C MET A 1 3.72 -2.60 13.48
N ALA A 2 4.49 -3.34 14.28
CA ALA A 2 5.24 -2.77 15.42
C ALA A 2 6.17 -1.61 15.01
N LEU A 3 6.79 -1.71 13.83
CA LEU A 3 7.66 -0.66 13.31
C LEU A 3 6.91 0.62 12.90
N VAL A 4 5.75 0.50 12.27
CA VAL A 4 4.90 1.66 11.91
C VAL A 4 4.40 2.36 13.16
N ILE A 5 4.05 1.60 14.20
CA ILE A 5 3.61 2.11 15.51
C ILE A 5 4.76 2.85 16.21
N ALA A 6 5.96 2.29 16.19
CA ALA A 6 7.17 2.92 16.75
C ALA A 6 7.64 4.14 15.94
N ALA A 7 7.31 4.20 14.65
CA ALA A 7 7.61 5.35 13.80
C ALA A 7 6.56 6.46 13.97
N SER A 8 5.27 6.14 14.02
CA SER A 8 4.20 7.15 14.09
C SER A 8 3.97 7.72 15.50
N GLY A 9 4.48 7.07 16.55
CA GLY A 9 4.25 7.47 17.94
C GLY A 9 2.79 7.34 18.38
N LEU A 10 1.94 6.71 17.57
CA LEU A 10 0.51 6.57 17.83
C LEU A 10 0.23 5.38 18.75
N PRO A 11 -0.77 5.47 19.65
CA PRO A 11 -1.22 4.34 20.46
C PRO A 11 -1.61 3.15 19.58
N THR A 12 -1.24 1.93 19.98
CA THR A 12 -1.58 0.67 19.28
C THR A 12 -3.07 0.58 18.95
N THR A 13 -3.93 1.04 19.86
CA THR A 13 -5.39 1.12 19.71
C THR A 13 -5.86 1.92 18.50
N THR A 14 -5.07 2.87 18.01
CA THR A 14 -5.41 3.76 16.89
C THR A 14 -4.83 3.26 15.56
N VAL A 15 -3.67 2.59 15.59
CA VAL A 15 -2.98 2.10 14.39
C VAL A 15 -3.50 0.74 13.93
N GLN A 16 -3.98 -0.10 14.86
CA GLN A 16 -4.54 -1.43 14.55
C GLN A 16 -5.77 -1.37 13.62
N PRO A 17 -6.79 -0.53 13.88
CA PRO A 17 -7.98 -0.45 13.04
C PRO A 17 -7.67 0.11 11.64
N LEU A 18 -6.82 1.14 11.57
CA LEU A 18 -6.45 1.77 10.30
C LEU A 18 -5.70 0.79 9.38
N ALA A 19 -4.76 0.02 9.93
CA ALA A 19 -4.04 -0.98 9.16
C ALA A 19 -4.96 -2.11 8.67
N GLN A 20 -5.93 -2.54 9.48
CA GLN A 20 -6.94 -3.51 9.06
C GLN A 20 -7.81 -2.96 7.92
N ILE A 21 -8.25 -1.71 8.02
CA ILE A 21 -9.01 -1.03 6.96
C ILE A 21 -8.20 -0.95 5.66
N LEU A 22 -6.91 -0.62 5.74
CA LEU A 22 -6.03 -0.55 4.56
C LEU A 22 -5.82 -1.93 3.91
N ILE A 23 -5.67 -2.99 4.69
CA ILE A 23 -5.58 -4.36 4.17
C ILE A 23 -6.90 -4.76 3.49
N LEU A 24 -8.04 -4.47 4.12
CA LEU A 24 -9.35 -4.73 3.54
C LEU A 24 -9.56 -3.91 2.25
N ALA A 25 -9.09 -2.67 2.21
CA ALA A 25 -9.11 -1.83 1.03
C ALA A 25 -8.23 -2.41 -0.09
N ALA A 26 -7.06 -2.95 0.21
CA ALA A 26 -6.22 -3.61 -0.80
C ALA A 26 -6.92 -4.82 -1.44
N LEU A 27 -7.74 -5.57 -0.68
CA LEU A 27 -8.52 -6.71 -1.21
C LEU A 27 -9.62 -6.31 -2.20
N VAL A 28 -10.02 -5.03 -2.24
CA VAL A 28 -11.02 -4.53 -3.20
C VAL A 28 -10.50 -4.60 -4.64
N TYR A 29 -9.19 -4.50 -4.87
CA TYR A 29 -8.59 -4.57 -6.21
C TYR A 29 -8.88 -5.89 -6.97
N PRO A 30 -8.59 -7.08 -6.42
CA PRO A 30 -8.92 -8.34 -7.08
C PRO A 30 -10.43 -8.58 -7.20
N ILE A 31 -11.22 -8.15 -6.20
CA ILE A 31 -12.69 -8.32 -6.22
C ILE A 31 -13.31 -7.45 -7.32
N ALA A 32 -12.97 -6.16 -7.38
CA ALA A 32 -13.45 -5.24 -8.41
C ALA A 32 -12.96 -5.66 -9.81
N GLY A 33 -11.72 -6.12 -9.93
CA GLY A 33 -11.18 -6.69 -11.17
C GLY A 33 -11.96 -7.92 -11.65
N ALA A 34 -12.41 -8.77 -10.73
CA ALA A 34 -13.24 -9.95 -11.03
C ALA A 34 -14.62 -9.53 -11.55
N ILE A 35 -15.29 -8.66 -10.79
CA ILE A 35 -16.66 -8.20 -11.07
C ILE A 35 -16.73 -7.45 -12.39
N ARG A 36 -15.76 -6.57 -12.68
CA ARG A 36 -15.73 -5.75 -13.90
C ARG A 36 -15.19 -6.48 -15.13
N GLY A 37 -14.85 -7.77 -15.00
CA GLY A 37 -14.33 -8.58 -16.10
C GLY A 37 -12.95 -8.16 -16.61
N HIS A 38 -12.23 -7.30 -15.88
CA HIS A 38 -10.89 -6.84 -16.24
C HIS A 38 -9.79 -7.85 -15.89
N MET A 39 -10.12 -8.93 -15.17
CA MET A 39 -9.23 -10.08 -14.95
C MET A 39 -9.33 -11.17 -16.02
N ARG A 40 -9.92 -10.89 -17.18
CA ARG A 40 -9.98 -11.87 -18.29
C ARG A 40 -8.66 -11.85 -19.07
N GLY A 41 -7.79 -12.82 -18.80
CA GLY A 41 -6.51 -13.02 -19.49
C GLY A 41 -5.31 -13.06 -18.53
N ALA A 42 -4.21 -13.68 -18.96
CA ALA A 42 -3.03 -13.87 -18.11
C ALA A 42 -2.37 -12.54 -17.69
N GLY A 43 -2.34 -11.54 -18.56
CA GLY A 43 -1.66 -10.25 -18.29
C GLY A 43 -2.13 -9.54 -17.02
N PRO A 44 -3.42 -9.17 -16.89
CA PRO A 44 -3.93 -8.50 -15.70
C PRO A 44 -3.77 -9.30 -14.41
N ILE A 45 -3.92 -10.63 -14.48
CA ILE A 45 -3.72 -11.52 -13.33
C ILE A 45 -2.25 -11.54 -12.91
N THR A 46 -1.32 -11.68 -13.87
CA THR A 46 0.12 -11.65 -13.58
C THR A 46 0.58 -10.32 -13.01
N ALA A 47 0.01 -9.20 -13.47
CA ALA A 47 0.30 -7.88 -12.90
C ALA A 47 -0.16 -7.79 -11.43
N GLN A 48 -1.36 -8.27 -11.11
CA GLN A 48 -1.86 -8.25 -9.73
C GLN A 48 -1.09 -9.19 -8.80
N VAL A 49 -0.76 -10.40 -9.26
CA VAL A 49 0.08 -11.33 -8.50
C VAL A 49 1.49 -10.76 -8.31
N GLY A 50 2.06 -10.17 -9.36
CA GLY A 50 3.36 -9.51 -9.29
C GLY A 50 3.37 -8.34 -8.30
N GLY A 51 2.37 -7.46 -8.38
CA GLY A 51 2.19 -6.37 -7.42
C GLY A 51 2.06 -6.89 -5.99
N LEU A 52 1.20 -7.88 -5.76
CA LEU A 52 1.04 -8.51 -4.44
C LEU A 52 2.36 -9.04 -3.90
N LEU A 53 3.12 -9.79 -4.70
CA LEU A 53 4.39 -10.37 -4.27
C LEU A 53 5.45 -9.28 -3.96
N ILE A 54 5.52 -8.23 -4.79
CA ILE A 54 6.45 -7.13 -4.59
C ILE A 54 6.12 -6.39 -3.29
N PHE A 55 4.88 -5.94 -3.12
CA PHE A 55 4.48 -5.15 -1.96
C PHE A 55 4.48 -5.99 -0.66
N ALA A 56 4.06 -7.25 -0.71
CA ALA A 56 4.17 -8.16 0.43
C ALA A 56 5.64 -8.44 0.79
N GLY A 57 6.51 -8.59 -0.21
CA GLY A 57 7.95 -8.77 -0.01
C GLY A 57 8.60 -7.56 0.67
N ILE A 58 8.27 -6.35 0.22
CA ILE A 58 8.73 -5.10 0.86
C ILE A 58 8.26 -5.01 2.30
N ALA A 59 6.98 -5.32 2.57
CA ALA A 59 6.44 -5.31 3.91
C ALA A 59 7.11 -6.35 4.83
N ALA A 60 7.37 -7.56 4.33
CA ALA A 60 8.08 -8.59 5.06
C ALA A 60 9.53 -8.17 5.36
N ALA A 61 10.24 -7.63 4.37
CA ALA A 61 11.60 -7.12 4.55
C ALA A 61 11.65 -5.99 5.60
N ALA A 62 10.67 -5.08 5.59
CA ALA A 62 10.59 -4.00 6.59
C ALA A 62 10.40 -4.53 8.02
N MET A 63 9.69 -5.65 8.19
CA MET A 63 9.50 -6.29 9.50
C MET A 63 10.76 -6.99 10.02
N MET A 64 11.65 -7.41 9.12
CA MET A 64 12.91 -8.06 9.45
C MET A 64 14.08 -7.07 9.59
N ALA A 65 13.91 -5.85 9.10
CA ALA A 65 14.92 -4.80 9.12
C ALA A 65 14.98 -4.07 10.47
N GLY A 66 16.13 -3.44 10.75
CA GLY A 66 16.25 -2.46 11.83
C GLY A 66 15.36 -1.24 11.61
N ARG A 67 15.17 -0.41 12.64
CA ARG A 67 14.16 0.67 12.64
C ARG A 67 14.24 1.58 11.40
N GLU A 68 15.39 2.18 11.15
CA GLU A 68 15.56 3.13 10.03
C GLU A 68 15.37 2.46 8.66
N ALA A 69 16.04 1.32 8.46
CA ALA A 69 15.94 0.56 7.21
C ALA A 69 14.51 0.09 6.93
N GLY A 70 13.77 -0.32 7.96
CA GLY A 70 12.38 -0.72 7.81
C GLY A 70 11.45 0.47 7.53
N ILE A 71 11.70 1.65 8.12
CA ILE A 71 10.94 2.87 7.78
C ILE A 71 11.20 3.26 6.32
N LEU A 72 12.44 3.21 5.85
CA LEU A 72 12.78 3.46 4.44
C LEU A 72 12.07 2.48 3.50
N LEU A 73 12.07 1.18 3.82
CA LEU A 73 11.35 0.17 3.04
C LEU A 73 9.85 0.46 2.99
N LEU A 74 9.25 0.89 4.10
CA LEU A 74 7.84 1.28 4.13
C LEU A 74 7.57 2.52 3.26
N ILE A 75 8.41 3.54 3.33
CA ILE A 75 8.30 4.74 2.46
C ILE A 75 8.33 4.33 0.99
N ILE A 76 9.30 3.49 0.61
CA ILE A 76 9.43 2.98 -0.76
C ILE A 76 8.19 2.17 -1.16
N GLY A 77 7.69 1.31 -0.27
CA GLY A 77 6.49 0.50 -0.50
C GLY A 77 5.25 1.35 -0.75
N TYR A 78 4.98 2.32 0.13
CA TYR A 78 3.83 3.23 -0.01
C TYR A 78 3.93 4.13 -1.24
N LEU A 79 5.11 4.69 -1.55
CA LEU A 79 5.29 5.47 -2.78
C LEU A 79 5.11 4.61 -4.04
N GLY A 80 5.66 3.39 -4.04
CA GLY A 80 5.49 2.45 -5.13
C GLY A 80 4.02 2.09 -5.35
N HIS A 81 3.27 1.90 -4.27
CA HIS A 81 1.84 1.61 -4.34
C HIS A 81 1.02 2.81 -4.82
N ALA A 82 1.34 4.03 -4.35
CA ALA A 82 0.72 5.24 -4.86
C ALA A 82 0.92 5.41 -6.39
N ILE A 83 2.11 5.09 -6.90
CA ILE A 83 2.38 5.09 -8.36
C ILE A 83 1.56 4.01 -9.07
N TRP A 84 1.43 2.82 -8.46
CA TRP A 84 0.60 1.74 -8.97
C TRP A 84 -0.89 2.13 -9.07
N ASP A 85 -1.39 2.84 -8.06
CA ASP A 85 -2.76 3.36 -8.03
C ASP A 85 -2.97 4.46 -9.07
N VAL A 86 -2.01 5.38 -9.24
CA VAL A 86 -2.03 6.39 -10.31
C VAL A 86 -2.04 5.73 -11.69
N TYR A 87 -1.29 4.64 -11.89
CA TYR A 87 -1.34 3.87 -13.13
C TYR A 87 -2.77 3.32 -13.38
N HIS A 88 -3.42 2.76 -12.37
CA HIS A 88 -4.80 2.25 -12.48
C HIS A 88 -5.83 3.37 -12.68
N PHE A 89 -5.64 4.51 -12.02
CA PHE A 89 -6.43 5.73 -12.19
C PHE A 89 -6.40 6.22 -13.64
N ILE A 90 -5.20 6.31 -14.23
CA ILE A 90 -5.00 6.75 -15.62
C ILE A 90 -5.61 5.73 -16.59
N LYS A 91 -5.39 4.43 -16.35
CA LYS A 91 -5.87 3.36 -17.23
C LYS A 91 -7.37 3.12 -17.14
N ARG A 92 -8.05 3.60 -16.07
CA ARG A 92 -9.49 3.39 -15.79
C ARG A 92 -9.90 1.91 -15.86
N LYS A 93 -9.02 1.03 -15.42
CA LYS A 93 -9.19 -0.42 -15.44
C LYS A 93 -9.13 -0.97 -14.02
N VAL A 94 -9.74 -2.13 -13.80
CA VAL A 94 -9.75 -2.89 -12.54
C VAL A 94 -10.64 -2.28 -11.45
N VAL A 95 -10.39 -1.06 -10.98
CA VAL A 95 -11.15 -0.38 -9.91
C VAL A 95 -11.83 0.90 -10.39
N TRP A 96 -12.75 1.45 -9.59
CA TRP A 96 -13.33 2.78 -9.82
C TRP A 96 -12.23 3.84 -9.72
N ARG A 97 -12.38 4.94 -10.47
CA ARG A 97 -11.34 5.96 -10.57
C ARG A 97 -11.12 6.65 -9.23
N GLU A 98 -12.22 6.92 -8.55
CA GLU A 98 -12.30 7.55 -7.24
C GLU A 98 -11.61 6.68 -6.16
N TYR A 99 -11.68 5.35 -6.33
CA TYR A 99 -11.05 4.41 -5.43
C TYR A 99 -9.52 4.41 -5.56
N ALA A 100 -9.02 4.36 -6.80
CA ALA A 100 -7.59 4.45 -7.07
C ALA A 100 -7.02 5.83 -6.66
N GLU A 101 -7.79 6.91 -6.86
CA GLU A 101 -7.40 8.25 -6.44
C GLU A 101 -7.27 8.34 -4.91
N PHE A 102 -8.27 7.85 -4.17
CA PHE A 102 -8.24 7.86 -2.71
C PHE A 102 -7.06 7.06 -2.16
N CYS A 103 -6.84 5.84 -2.67
CA CYS A 103 -5.74 4.99 -2.21
C CYS A 103 -4.38 5.62 -2.52
N GLY A 104 -4.20 6.15 -3.73
CA GLY A 104 -2.93 6.80 -4.12
C GLY A 104 -2.60 8.03 -3.27
N VAL A 105 -3.61 8.87 -2.95
CA VAL A 105 -3.41 10.04 -2.06
C VAL A 105 -3.10 9.59 -0.63
N LEU A 106 -3.81 8.59 -0.13
CA LEU A 106 -3.61 8.07 1.21
C LEU A 106 -2.21 7.46 1.39
N ASP A 107 -1.78 6.65 0.44
CA ASP A 107 -0.44 6.04 0.44
C ASP A 107 0.66 7.09 0.38
N PHE A 108 0.48 8.14 -0.42
CA PHE A 108 1.41 9.26 -0.46
C PHE A 108 1.50 9.99 0.88
N ILE A 109 0.36 10.27 1.53
CA ILE A 109 0.34 10.90 2.85
C ILE A 109 1.06 10.03 3.88
N ILE A 110 0.82 8.72 3.89
CA ILE A 110 1.50 7.79 4.80
C ILE A 110 3.01 7.80 4.57
N ALA A 111 3.46 7.78 3.31
CA ALA A 111 4.89 7.87 2.99
C ALA A 111 5.53 9.17 3.50
N VAL A 112 4.84 10.31 3.37
CA VAL A 112 5.31 11.61 3.91
C VAL A 112 5.40 11.58 5.43
N LEU A 113 4.39 11.06 6.12
CA LEU A 113 4.41 10.95 7.59
C LEU A 113 5.56 10.07 8.09
N LEU A 114 5.84 8.97 7.39
CA LEU A 114 6.98 8.10 7.69
C LEU A 114 8.32 8.80 7.45
N ALA A 115 8.43 9.59 6.38
CA ALA A 115 9.63 10.38 6.11
C ALA A 115 9.87 11.45 7.19
N ILE A 116 8.81 12.14 7.64
CA ILE A 116 8.89 13.10 8.75
C ILE A 116 9.34 12.40 10.03
N SER A 117 8.78 11.23 10.34
CA SER A 117 9.18 10.42 11.49
C SER A 117 10.67 10.03 11.45
N LEU A 118 11.18 9.65 10.28
CA LEU A 118 12.58 9.28 10.10
C LEU A 118 13.52 10.46 10.35
N ILE A 119 13.12 11.68 9.99
CA ILE A 119 13.94 12.89 10.15
C ILE A 119 13.92 13.39 11.61
N ASN A 120 12.82 13.19 12.33
CA ASN A 120 12.60 13.72 13.68
C ASN A 120 12.96 12.76 14.82
N GLY A 121 13.37 11.52 14.52
CA GLY A 121 13.51 10.46 15.51
C GLY A 121 14.83 9.72 15.45
#